data_AF-A0A954NNA0-F1
#
_entry.id   AF-A0A954NNA0-F1
#
_cell.length_a   1.000
_cell.length_b   1.000
_cell.length_c   1.000
_cell.angle_alpha   90.00
_cell.angle_beta   90.00
_cell.angle_gamma   90.00
#
_symmetry.space_group_name_H-M   'P 1'
#
loop_
_entity.id
_entity.type
_entity.pdbx_description
1 polymer ?
#
loop_
_entity_poly.entity_id
_entity_poly.type
_entity_poly.pdbx_seq_one_letter_code
_entity_poly.pdbx_strand_id
1 'polypeptide(L)'
;VRSVRGNQWMFRIGHPADLPLRIRPELLDRTNNGGLFPILREATPVRMDLTHSGWSDIFFLGMDFPEGARVLNISIDLSVRGQDNGAPKPPVEAYLRVIDQPILRLVSVDLGATAEITSLAEVFDFAKDYLGLIKAAIIAAGIVPAGMEGADQPLSDLLEQLIGPGYGLEIVSKV
;
A
#
# COMPACT_ATOMS: atom_id res chain seq x y z
N VAL A 1 -4.30 2.07 -17.31
CA VAL A 1 -4.88 2.03 -15.93
C VAL A 1 -6.26 2.69 -15.88
N ARG A 2 -6.41 3.98 -16.19
CA ARG A 2 -7.71 4.69 -16.17
C ARG A 2 -8.78 4.11 -17.09
N SER A 3 -8.39 3.61 -18.26
CA SER A 3 -9.30 3.04 -19.26
C SER A 3 -9.79 1.63 -18.93
N VAL A 4 -9.16 0.93 -17.95
CA VAL A 4 -9.54 -0.43 -17.58
C VAL A 4 -10.84 -0.39 -16.79
N ARG A 5 -11.87 -1.11 -17.28
CA ARG A 5 -13.24 -1.06 -16.72
C ARG A 5 -13.28 -1.29 -15.20
N GLY A 6 -12.48 -2.23 -14.68
CA GLY A 6 -12.41 -2.55 -13.24
C GLY A 6 -11.84 -1.43 -12.36
N ASN A 7 -11.11 -0.47 -12.94
CA ASN A 7 -10.42 0.59 -12.21
C ASN A 7 -11.07 1.97 -12.38
N GLN A 8 -12.08 2.10 -13.24
CA GLN A 8 -12.71 3.39 -13.54
C GLN A 8 -13.31 4.07 -12.31
N TRP A 9 -13.81 3.28 -11.35
CA TRP A 9 -14.39 3.81 -10.10
C TRP A 9 -13.37 4.65 -9.33
N MET A 10 -12.10 4.22 -9.27
CA MET A 10 -11.04 4.94 -8.55
C MET A 10 -10.80 6.36 -9.07
N PHE A 11 -11.13 6.65 -10.32
CA PHE A 11 -10.90 7.95 -10.97
C PHE A 11 -12.17 8.80 -11.10
N ARG A 12 -13.33 8.27 -10.71
CA ARG A 12 -14.64 8.94 -10.86
C ARG A 12 -15.26 9.33 -9.52
N ILE A 13 -14.80 8.75 -8.42
CA ILE A 13 -15.26 9.10 -7.07
C ILE A 13 -14.77 10.51 -6.76
N GLY A 14 -15.71 11.42 -6.52
CA GLY A 14 -15.47 12.76 -6.01
C GLY A 14 -16.02 12.98 -4.60
N HIS A 15 -16.65 11.97 -4.00
CA HIS A 15 -17.26 12.07 -2.67
C HIS A 15 -17.04 10.77 -1.86
N PRO A 16 -16.70 10.84 -0.56
CA PRO A 16 -16.46 9.67 0.28
C PRO A 16 -17.56 8.60 0.24
N ALA A 17 -18.82 9.03 0.20
CA ALA A 17 -19.99 8.13 0.17
C ALA A 17 -20.00 7.14 -1.00
N ASP A 18 -19.34 7.48 -2.11
CA ASP A 18 -19.29 6.63 -3.31
C ASP A 18 -18.21 5.54 -3.24
N LEU A 19 -17.42 5.48 -2.15
CA LEU A 19 -16.39 4.46 -1.97
C LEU A 19 -17.03 3.06 -1.88
N PRO A 20 -16.70 2.13 -2.81
CA PRO A 20 -17.29 0.79 -2.82
C PRO A 20 -16.56 -0.19 -1.90
N LEU A 21 -15.36 0.16 -1.43
CA LEU A 21 -14.55 -0.72 -0.59
C LEU A 21 -15.04 -0.70 0.86
N ARG A 22 -14.95 -1.85 1.51
CA ARG A 22 -15.18 -2.03 2.95
C ARG A 22 -14.08 -2.89 3.53
N ILE A 23 -13.67 -2.57 4.76
CA ILE A 23 -12.78 -3.43 5.53
C ILE A 23 -13.47 -4.77 5.78
N ARG A 24 -12.68 -5.84 5.86
CA ARG A 24 -13.17 -7.15 6.25
C ARG A 24 -13.60 -7.13 7.73
N PRO A 25 -14.81 -7.57 8.10
CA PRO A 25 -15.28 -7.55 9.49
C PRO A 25 -14.35 -8.28 10.46
N GLU A 26 -13.65 -9.30 9.98
CA GLU A 26 -12.67 -10.06 10.77
C GLU A 26 -11.51 -9.18 11.27
N LEU A 27 -11.20 -8.07 10.61
CA LEU A 27 -10.18 -7.10 11.04
C LEU A 27 -10.70 -6.12 12.12
N LEU A 28 -12.00 -6.13 12.41
CA LEU A 28 -12.63 -5.37 13.50
C LEU A 28 -12.83 -6.21 14.76
N ASP A 29 -12.70 -7.54 14.66
CA ASP A 29 -12.86 -8.46 15.78
C ASP A 29 -11.62 -8.41 16.68
N ARG A 30 -11.69 -7.58 17.73
CA ARG A 30 -10.62 -7.45 18.72
C ARG A 30 -10.44 -8.78 19.43
N THR A 31 -9.24 -9.35 19.34
CA THR A 31 -8.93 -10.62 20.01
C THR A 31 -9.26 -10.50 21.50
N ASN A 32 -10.18 -11.34 22.00
CA ASN A 32 -10.67 -11.35 23.38
C ASN A 32 -11.21 -9.99 23.89
N ASN A 33 -12.47 -9.65 23.58
CA ASN A 33 -13.34 -8.66 24.26
C ASN A 33 -12.60 -7.48 24.96
N GLY A 34 -11.77 -6.75 24.21
CA GLY A 34 -10.96 -5.63 24.73
C GLY A 34 -9.49 -5.61 24.29
N GLY A 35 -9.01 -6.65 23.57
CA GLY A 35 -7.65 -6.70 23.05
C GLY A 35 -7.39 -5.83 21.80
N LEU A 36 -6.22 -6.05 21.19
CA LEU A 36 -5.76 -5.34 19.99
C LEU A 36 -6.54 -5.76 18.75
N PHE A 37 -6.61 -4.89 17.74
CA PHE A 37 -7.12 -5.26 16.41
C PHE A 37 -6.18 -6.27 15.73
N PRO A 38 -6.72 -7.23 14.96
CA PRO A 38 -5.92 -8.16 14.17
C PRO A 38 -5.00 -7.42 13.18
N ILE A 39 -3.82 -8.01 12.94
CA ILE A 39 -2.85 -7.51 11.97
C ILE A 39 -2.88 -8.41 10.74
N LEU A 40 -3.19 -7.82 9.59
CA LEU A 40 -2.96 -8.44 8.30
C LEU A 40 -1.48 -8.28 7.93
N ARG A 41 -0.84 -9.37 7.51
CA ARG A 41 0.55 -9.38 7.05
C ARG A 41 0.62 -9.93 5.64
N GLU A 42 1.36 -9.23 4.80
CA GLU A 42 1.74 -9.64 3.45
C GLU A 42 3.27 -9.69 3.39
N ALA A 43 3.83 -10.68 2.70
CA ALA A 43 5.27 -10.86 2.58
C ALA A 43 5.60 -11.31 1.15
N THR A 44 6.42 -10.51 0.45
CA THR A 44 6.71 -10.67 -0.97
C THR A 44 8.21 -10.92 -1.21
N PRO A 45 8.58 -11.91 -2.05
CA PRO A 45 9.98 -12.17 -2.40
C PRO A 45 10.54 -11.06 -3.28
N VAL A 46 11.87 -10.93 -3.30
CA VAL A 46 12.55 -9.99 -4.21
C VAL A 46 12.81 -10.63 -5.57
N ARG A 47 13.07 -9.79 -6.57
CA ARG A 47 13.44 -10.23 -7.93
C ARG A 47 14.96 -10.40 -8.05
N MET A 48 15.39 -11.49 -8.67
CA MET A 48 16.73 -11.66 -9.20
C MET A 48 16.68 -11.88 -10.71
N ASP A 49 17.43 -11.08 -11.45
CA ASP A 49 17.57 -11.24 -12.89
C ASP A 49 18.67 -12.26 -13.18
N LEU A 50 18.34 -13.30 -13.95
CA LEU A 50 19.31 -14.34 -14.33
C LEU A 50 20.20 -13.90 -15.50
N THR A 51 19.72 -12.91 -16.26
CA THR A 51 20.48 -12.28 -17.33
C THR A 51 20.19 -10.79 -17.31
N HIS A 52 21.21 -9.99 -17.63
CA HIS A 52 21.07 -8.54 -17.77
C HIS A 52 19.96 -8.13 -18.74
N SER A 53 19.66 -8.99 -19.72
CA SER A 53 18.60 -8.76 -20.70
C SER A 53 18.70 -7.40 -21.40
N GLY A 54 19.90 -6.82 -21.47
CA GLY A 54 20.13 -5.46 -21.97
C GLY A 54 19.33 -4.35 -21.27
N TRP A 55 18.84 -4.57 -20.05
CA TRP A 55 17.84 -3.70 -19.40
C TRP A 55 16.59 -3.49 -20.26
N SER A 56 16.16 -4.52 -21.01
CA SER A 56 15.13 -4.36 -22.04
C SER A 56 13.74 -3.95 -21.53
N ASP A 57 13.47 -4.08 -20.23
CA ASP A 57 12.24 -3.66 -19.55
C ASP A 57 12.28 -2.21 -19.01
N ILE A 58 13.34 -1.45 -19.26
CA ILE A 58 13.37 -0.01 -18.93
C ILE A 58 12.57 0.82 -19.94
N PHE A 59 12.25 2.05 -19.54
CA PHE A 59 11.30 2.92 -20.23
C PHE A 59 11.47 3.00 -21.76
N PHE A 60 12.67 3.18 -22.30
CA PHE A 60 12.85 3.35 -23.75
C PHE A 60 12.39 2.14 -24.56
N LEU A 61 12.94 0.95 -24.29
CA LEU A 61 12.56 -0.24 -25.06
C LEU A 61 11.21 -0.80 -24.61
N GLY A 62 10.98 -0.86 -23.29
CA GLY A 62 9.77 -1.45 -22.73
C GLY A 62 8.48 -0.67 -23.01
N MET A 63 8.56 0.65 -23.23
CA MET A 63 7.40 1.45 -23.62
C MET A 63 7.25 1.60 -25.13
N ASP A 64 8.34 1.81 -25.88
CA ASP A 64 8.27 2.10 -27.32
C ASP A 64 8.17 0.82 -28.18
N PHE A 65 8.77 -0.29 -27.73
CA PHE A 65 8.71 -1.58 -28.43
C PHE A 65 8.58 -2.75 -27.43
N PRO A 66 7.43 -2.86 -26.74
CA PRO A 66 7.20 -3.87 -25.70
C PRO A 66 7.34 -5.30 -26.23
N GLU A 67 7.05 -5.54 -27.51
CA GLU A 67 7.22 -6.84 -28.14
C GLU A 67 8.70 -7.26 -28.27
N GLY A 68 9.65 -6.32 -28.16
CA GLY A 68 11.09 -6.57 -28.12
C GLY A 68 11.66 -6.70 -26.71
N ALA A 69 10.94 -6.26 -25.68
CA ALA A 69 11.37 -6.38 -24.30
C ALA A 69 11.29 -7.84 -23.83
N ARG A 70 12.39 -8.39 -23.31
CA ARG A 70 12.49 -9.79 -22.85
C ARG A 70 13.30 -9.83 -21.58
N VAL A 71 12.71 -10.35 -20.51
CA VAL A 71 13.40 -10.54 -19.23
C VAL A 71 13.27 -11.98 -18.79
N LEU A 72 14.34 -12.52 -18.21
CA LEU A 72 14.31 -13.78 -17.49
C LEU A 72 14.73 -13.52 -16.03
N ASN A 73 13.76 -13.61 -15.13
CA ASN A 73 13.94 -13.36 -13.71
C ASN A 73 13.23 -14.41 -12.87
N ILE A 74 13.61 -14.45 -11.59
CA ILE A 74 13.04 -15.35 -10.59
C ILE A 74 12.74 -14.57 -9.31
N SER A 75 11.67 -14.98 -8.63
CA SER A 75 11.38 -14.57 -7.26
C SER A 75 12.27 -15.35 -6.30
N ILE A 76 12.97 -14.65 -5.40
CA ILE A 76 13.86 -15.27 -4.43
C ILE A 76 13.58 -14.75 -3.01
N ASP A 77 13.74 -15.66 -2.07
CA ASP A 77 13.74 -15.40 -0.64
C ASP A 77 15.18 -15.16 -0.15
N LEU A 78 15.34 -14.37 0.92
CA LEU A 78 16.66 -14.01 1.46
C LEU A 78 16.86 -14.54 2.89
N SER A 79 18.11 -14.80 3.25
CA SER A 79 18.56 -15.09 4.61
C SER A 79 19.93 -14.48 4.85
N VAL A 80 20.17 -13.96 6.07
CA VAL A 80 21.49 -13.46 6.45
C VAL A 80 22.34 -14.61 6.98
N ARG A 81 23.44 -14.91 6.27
CA ARG A 81 24.36 -15.98 6.65
C ARG A 81 24.94 -15.72 8.05
N GLY A 82 24.74 -16.67 8.97
CA GLY A 82 25.33 -16.64 10.32
C GLY A 82 24.56 -15.83 11.36
N GLN A 83 23.46 -15.15 11.00
CA GLN A 83 22.54 -14.52 11.96
C GLN A 83 21.41 -15.46 12.38
N ASP A 84 20.94 -16.31 11.46
CA ASP A 84 19.85 -17.26 11.70
C ASP A 84 20.19 -18.63 11.08
N ASN A 85 19.90 -19.73 11.81
CA ASN A 85 19.82 -21.10 11.25
C ASN A 85 18.51 -21.31 10.45
N GLY A 86 17.79 -20.23 10.13
CA GLY A 86 16.49 -20.27 9.48
C GLY A 86 16.61 -20.45 7.97
N ALA A 87 15.56 -21.01 7.37
CA ALA A 87 15.40 -21.03 5.92
C ALA A 87 15.24 -19.59 5.37
N PRO A 88 15.64 -19.32 4.11
CA PRO A 88 15.32 -18.07 3.42
C PRO A 88 13.83 -17.72 3.53
N LYS A 89 13.54 -16.43 3.65
CA LYS A 89 12.18 -15.89 3.71
C LYS A 89 12.00 -14.66 2.81
N PRO A 90 10.76 -14.34 2.41
CA PRO A 90 10.47 -13.09 1.70
C PRO A 90 10.86 -11.89 2.59
N PRO A 91 11.73 -10.98 2.12
CA PRO A 91 12.27 -9.91 2.96
C PRO A 91 11.37 -8.65 2.99
N VAL A 92 10.54 -8.45 1.96
CA VAL A 92 9.62 -7.30 1.88
C VAL A 92 8.32 -7.67 2.58
N GLU A 93 7.98 -6.94 3.63
CA GLU A 93 6.79 -7.17 4.43
C GLU A 93 5.94 -5.90 4.53
N ALA A 94 4.62 -6.07 4.41
CA ALA A 94 3.64 -5.03 4.65
C ALA A 94 2.63 -5.48 5.71
N TYR A 95 2.24 -4.57 6.58
CA TYR A 95 1.29 -4.84 7.65
C TYR A 95 0.17 -3.81 7.61
N LEU A 96 -1.04 -4.26 7.87
CA LEU A 96 -2.23 -3.41 7.98
C LEU A 96 -3.01 -3.78 9.23
N ARG A 97 -3.42 -2.76 9.99
CA ARG A 97 -4.37 -2.92 11.09
C ARG A 97 -5.34 -1.75 11.16
N VAL A 98 -6.52 -2.00 11.71
CA VAL A 98 -7.43 -0.95 12.13
C VAL A 98 -6.89 -0.30 13.42
N ILE A 99 -7.09 1.01 13.56
CA ILE A 99 -6.77 1.79 14.75
C ILE A 99 -7.99 2.60 15.21
N ASP A 100 -8.03 2.96 16.49
CA ASP A 100 -9.13 3.67 17.17
C ASP A 100 -9.08 5.20 17.02
N GLN A 101 -8.48 5.66 15.92
CA GLN A 101 -8.37 7.08 15.57
C GLN A 101 -8.66 7.22 14.08
N PRO A 102 -9.49 8.19 13.64
CA PRO A 102 -9.91 8.34 12.24
C PRO A 102 -8.83 9.00 11.38
N ILE A 103 -7.66 8.36 11.30
CA ILE A 103 -6.48 8.82 10.56
C ILE A 103 -5.88 7.69 9.71
N LEU A 104 -5.00 8.06 8.79
CA LEU A 104 -4.06 7.12 8.17
C LEU A 104 -2.70 7.27 8.84
N ARG A 105 -2.27 6.26 9.60
CA ARG A 105 -0.91 6.20 10.16
C ARG A 105 0.00 5.40 9.23
N LEU A 106 1.04 6.04 8.73
CA LEU A 106 2.03 5.42 7.84
C LEU A 106 3.33 5.21 8.61
N VAL A 107 3.91 4.02 8.53
CA VAL A 107 5.15 3.68 9.24
C VAL A 107 6.11 2.95 8.30
N SER A 108 7.37 3.35 8.31
CA SER A 108 8.46 2.58 7.72
C SER A 108 9.43 2.19 8.82
N VAL A 109 9.59 0.88 9.05
CA VAL A 109 10.47 0.35 10.10
C VAL A 109 11.92 0.67 9.80
N ASP A 110 12.36 0.46 8.56
CA ASP A 110 13.77 0.55 8.17
C ASP A 110 14.25 2.01 8.12
N LEU A 111 13.35 2.93 7.78
CA LEU A 111 13.61 4.37 7.82
C LEU A 111 13.39 4.96 9.22
N GLY A 112 12.77 4.23 10.16
CA GLY A 112 12.34 4.77 11.44
C GLY A 112 11.35 5.93 11.33
N ALA A 113 10.59 6.00 10.24
CA ALA A 113 9.72 7.12 9.90
C ALA A 113 8.26 6.82 10.22
N THR A 114 7.51 7.83 10.68
CA THR A 114 6.08 7.75 10.97
C THR A 114 5.39 9.05 10.58
N ALA A 115 4.21 8.95 9.97
CA ALA A 115 3.34 10.08 9.68
C ALA A 115 1.89 9.74 10.06
N GLU A 116 1.19 10.69 10.66
CA GLU A 116 -0.24 10.62 10.95
C GLU A 116 -0.97 11.60 10.04
N ILE A 117 -1.71 11.07 9.06
CA ILE A 117 -2.35 11.85 8.02
C ILE A 117 -3.83 12.02 8.35
N THR A 118 -4.28 13.27 8.34
CA THR A 118 -5.67 13.67 8.66
C THR A 118 -6.41 14.32 7.48
N SER A 119 -5.70 14.63 6.39
CA SER A 119 -6.26 15.32 5.22
C SER A 119 -5.98 14.58 3.92
N LEU A 120 -6.90 14.67 2.95
CA LEU A 120 -6.70 14.09 1.62
C LEU A 120 -5.50 14.71 0.90
N ALA A 121 -5.32 16.03 0.98
CA ALA A 121 -4.21 16.74 0.33
C ALA A 121 -2.84 16.16 0.70
N GLU A 122 -2.63 15.80 1.97
CA GLU A 122 -1.39 15.23 2.45
C GLU A 122 -1.13 13.79 1.94
N VAL A 123 -2.18 13.03 1.63
CA VAL A 123 -2.04 11.71 0.98
C VAL A 123 -1.45 11.86 -0.41
N PHE A 124 -1.77 12.94 -1.13
CA PHE A 124 -1.26 13.22 -2.48
C PHE A 124 0.07 13.98 -2.48
N ASP A 125 0.53 14.50 -1.33
CA ASP A 125 1.85 15.12 -1.20
C ASP A 125 2.95 14.08 -0.97
N PHE A 126 3.42 13.49 -2.07
CA PHE A 126 4.47 12.47 -2.06
C PHE A 126 5.85 13.00 -1.63
N ALA A 127 6.08 14.31 -1.70
CA ALA A 127 7.37 14.93 -1.44
C ALA A 127 7.53 15.41 0.02
N LYS A 128 6.43 15.45 0.79
CA LYS A 128 6.42 15.90 2.19
C LYS A 128 7.36 15.11 3.11
N ASP A 129 7.51 13.82 2.87
CA ASP A 129 8.22 12.87 3.73
C ASP A 129 8.74 11.67 2.92
N TYR A 130 9.50 10.78 3.59
CA TYR A 130 10.05 9.57 2.97
C TYR A 130 9.03 8.42 2.79
N LEU A 131 7.75 8.63 3.09
CA LEU A 131 6.69 7.62 3.02
C LEU A 131 5.86 7.72 1.73
N GLY A 132 6.34 8.47 0.73
CA GLY A 132 5.68 8.65 -0.56
C GLY A 132 5.29 7.35 -1.27
N LEU A 133 6.07 6.27 -1.11
CA LEU A 133 5.71 4.95 -1.66
C LEU A 133 4.49 4.33 -0.97
N ILE A 134 4.37 4.48 0.36
CA ILE A 134 3.20 3.99 1.10
C ILE A 134 1.96 4.82 0.72
N LYS A 135 2.10 6.14 0.56
CA LYS A 135 1.04 7.02 0.04
C LYS A 135 0.57 6.56 -1.35
N ALA A 136 1.51 6.29 -2.25
CA ALA A 136 1.20 5.78 -3.59
C ALA A 136 0.51 4.41 -3.54
N ALA A 137 0.92 3.52 -2.63
CA ALA A 137 0.28 2.21 -2.45
C ALA A 137 -1.17 2.33 -1.96
N ILE A 138 -1.46 3.25 -1.04
CA ILE A 138 -2.82 3.54 -0.54
C ILE A 138 -3.73 4.01 -1.68
N ILE A 139 -3.21 4.87 -2.55
CA ILE A 139 -3.94 5.35 -3.73
C ILE A 139 -4.16 4.22 -4.74
N ALA A 140 -3.11 3.44 -5.02
CA ALA A 140 -3.16 2.32 -5.96
C ALA A 140 -4.10 1.20 -5.50
N ALA A 141 -4.19 0.96 -4.18
CA ALA A 141 -5.13 0.01 -3.57
C ALA A 141 -6.59 0.53 -3.58
N GLY A 142 -6.80 1.82 -3.88
CA GLY A 142 -8.11 2.45 -3.85
C GLY A 142 -8.65 2.73 -2.45
N ILE A 143 -7.81 2.61 -1.41
CA ILE A 143 -8.15 3.04 -0.04
C ILE A 143 -8.43 4.55 -0.05
N VAL A 144 -7.59 5.31 -0.75
CA VAL A 144 -7.85 6.71 -1.13
C VAL A 144 -7.94 6.79 -2.66
N PRO A 145 -9.14 6.79 -3.25
CA PRO A 145 -9.31 6.83 -4.70
C PRO A 145 -8.63 8.05 -5.33
N ALA A 146 -7.95 7.85 -6.46
CA ALA A 146 -7.27 8.94 -7.19
C ALA A 146 -8.22 10.08 -7.63
N GLY A 147 -9.51 9.82 -7.81
CA GLY A 147 -10.52 10.83 -8.13
C GLY A 147 -10.78 11.83 -7.00
N MET A 148 -10.34 11.53 -5.78
CA MET A 148 -10.46 12.41 -4.61
C MET A 148 -9.28 13.39 -4.47
N GLU A 149 -8.34 13.39 -5.41
CA GLU A 149 -7.28 14.40 -5.45
C GLU A 149 -7.90 15.80 -5.62
N GLY A 150 -7.58 16.72 -4.69
CA GLY A 150 -8.14 18.06 -4.66
C GLY A 150 -9.57 18.17 -4.09
N ALA A 151 -10.12 17.08 -3.57
CA ALA A 151 -11.40 17.09 -2.88
C ALA A 151 -11.28 17.75 -1.49
N ASP A 152 -12.31 18.51 -1.08
CA ASP A 152 -12.31 19.30 0.17
C ASP A 152 -12.96 18.56 1.36
N GLN A 153 -13.29 17.27 1.19
CA GLN A 153 -13.82 16.46 2.28
C GLN A 153 -12.71 16.01 3.24
N PRO A 154 -13.00 15.88 4.54
CA PRO A 154 -12.03 15.37 5.49
C PRO A 154 -11.76 13.88 5.22
N LEU A 155 -10.53 13.44 5.49
CA LEU A 155 -10.13 12.04 5.33
C LEU A 155 -10.95 11.10 6.24
N SER A 156 -11.39 11.59 7.39
CA SER A 156 -12.22 10.85 8.34
C SER A 156 -13.50 10.33 7.71
N ASP A 157 -14.15 11.09 6.83
CA ASP A 157 -15.42 10.69 6.20
C ASP A 157 -15.21 9.50 5.25
N LEU A 158 -14.04 9.44 4.60
CA LEU A 158 -13.65 8.32 3.76
C LEU A 158 -13.35 7.07 4.60
N LEU A 159 -12.64 7.25 5.72
CA LEU A 159 -12.33 6.16 6.63
C LEU A 159 -13.59 5.62 7.32
N GLU A 160 -14.53 6.48 7.67
CA GLU A 160 -15.84 6.10 8.20
C GLU A 160 -16.60 5.23 7.20
N GLN A 161 -16.61 5.61 5.92
CA GLN A 161 -17.25 4.80 4.88
C GLN A 161 -16.52 3.47 4.67
N LEU A 162 -15.19 3.43 4.77
CA LEU A 162 -14.39 2.23 4.54
C LEU A 162 -14.47 1.24 5.72
N ILE A 163 -14.45 1.72 6.96
CA ILE A 163 -14.16 0.93 8.17
C ILE A 163 -15.30 1.03 9.17
N GLY A 164 -15.83 2.24 9.36
CA GLY A 164 -16.79 2.60 10.40
C GLY A 164 -16.35 3.85 11.19
N PRO A 165 -17.27 4.48 11.93
CA PRO A 165 -17.01 5.76 12.59
C PRO A 165 -15.92 5.65 13.66
N GLY A 166 -15.05 6.66 13.71
CA GLY A 166 -13.98 6.76 14.72
C GLY A 166 -12.77 5.87 14.48
N TYR A 167 -12.74 5.10 13.40
CA TYR A 167 -11.63 4.20 13.07
C TYR A 167 -10.78 4.72 11.92
N GLY A 168 -9.53 4.29 11.90
CA GLY A 168 -8.57 4.55 10.84
C GLY A 168 -7.73 3.33 10.53
N LEU A 169 -6.70 3.51 9.71
CA LEU A 169 -5.76 2.44 9.36
C LEU A 169 -4.35 2.82 9.73
N GLU A 170 -3.60 1.84 10.20
CA GLU A 170 -2.15 1.89 10.22
C GLU A 170 -1.59 0.95 9.15
N ILE A 171 -0.69 1.47 8.32
CA ILE A 171 0.03 0.73 7.30
C ILE A 171 1.52 0.81 7.63
N VAL A 172 2.16 -0.34 7.79
CA VAL A 172 3.58 -0.46 8.12
C VAL A 172 4.31 -1.19 7.01
N SER A 173 5.42 -0.64 6.53
CA SER A 173 6.37 -1.32 5.65
C SER A 173 7.63 -1.73 6.40
N LYS A 174 8.18 -2.89 6.06
CA LYS A 174 9.49 -3.38 6.53
C LYS A 174 10.20 -4.12 5.40
N VAL A 175 11.39 -3.68 5.01
CA VAL A 175 12.15 -4.15 3.84
C VAL A 175 13.61 -4.40 4.19
#